data_AF-A0A8J7FPI1-F1
#
_entry.id   AF-A0A8J7FPI1-F1
#
_cell.length_a   1.000
_cell.length_b   1.000
_cell.length_c   1.000
_cell.angle_alpha   90.00
_cell.angle_beta   90.00
_cell.angle_gamma   90.00
#
_symmetry.space_group_name_H-M   'P 1'
#
loop_
_entity.id
_entity.type
_entity.pdbx_description
1 polymer ?
#
loop_
_entity_poly.entity_id
_entity_poly.type
_entity_poly.pdbx_seq_one_letter_code
_entity_poly.pdbx_strand_id
1 'polypeptide(L)' 'MENSPLQALFTSDIGLLSLFTIGFVIVMAIYLFFFVRRHIREDSQKQQNQQR' A
#
# COMPACT_ATOMS: atom_id res chain seq x y z
N MET A 1 -36.77 -5.72 13.84
CA MET A 1 -35.99 -4.97 12.83
C MET A 1 -34.53 -5.08 13.26
N GLU A 2 -33.80 -6.04 12.71
CA GLU A 2 -32.40 -6.26 13.05
C GLU A 2 -31.53 -5.65 11.96
N ASN A 3 -31.41 -4.33 11.97
CA ASN A 3 -30.50 -3.60 11.08
C ASN A 3 -29.08 -3.65 11.67
N SER A 4 -28.42 -4.79 11.45
CA SER A 4 -27.01 -5.00 11.80
C SER A 4 -26.14 -3.92 11.12
N PRO A 5 -25.53 -2.98 11.88
CA PRO A 5 -24.75 -1.87 11.31
C PRO A 5 -23.56 -2.33 10.44
N LEU A 6 -23.11 -3.57 10.65
CA LEU A 6 -22.09 -4.21 9.83
C LEU A 6 -22.55 -4.49 8.39
N GLN A 7 -23.81 -4.89 8.17
CA GLN A 7 -24.31 -5.15 6.81
C GLN A 7 -24.44 -3.88 5.98
N ALA A 8 -24.78 -2.76 6.61
CA ALA A 8 -24.77 -1.45 5.96
C ALA A 8 -23.35 -1.03 5.54
N LEU A 9 -22.34 -1.34 6.35
CA LEU A 9 -20.94 -0.99 6.05
C LEU A 9 -20.31 -1.87 4.96
N PHE A 10 -20.72 -3.13 4.83
CA PHE A 10 -20.19 -4.03 3.79
C PHE A 10 -21.00 -4.06 2.49
N THR A 11 -22.30 -3.70 2.54
CA THR A 11 -23.21 -3.82 1.38
C THR A 11 -23.57 -2.47 0.76
N SER A 12 -23.38 -1.34 1.45
CA SER A 12 -23.62 -0.01 0.86
C SER A 12 -22.49 0.36 -0.11
N ASP A 13 -22.81 1.00 -1.23
CA ASP A 13 -21.87 1.45 -2.27
C ASP A 13 -20.66 2.23 -1.72
N ILE A 14 -20.90 2.99 -0.65
CA ILE A 14 -19.90 3.80 0.08
C ILE A 14 -18.88 2.92 0.82
N GLY A 15 -19.32 1.80 1.38
CA GLY A 15 -18.46 0.88 2.12
C GLY A 15 -17.45 0.18 1.22
N LEU A 16 -17.89 -0.26 0.05
CA LEU A 16 -17.04 -0.93 -0.93
C LEU A 16 -16.00 0.02 -1.55
N LEU A 17 -16.39 1.25 -1.90
CA LEU A 17 -15.46 2.29 -2.38
C LEU A 17 -14.42 2.69 -1.33
N SER A 18 -14.84 2.81 -0.06
CA SER A 18 -13.93 3.09 1.06
C SER A 18 -12.93 1.95 1.25
N LEU A 19 -13.39 0.71 1.25
CA LEU A 19 -12.53 -0.47 1.40
C LEU A 19 -11.53 -0.58 0.24
N PHE A 20 -11.97 -0.31 -1.00
CA PHE A 20 -11.10 -0.25 -2.17
C PHE A 20 -10.03 0.82 -2.02
N THR A 21 -10.41 2.02 -1.58
CA THR A 21 -9.50 3.14 -1.38
C THR A 21 -8.45 2.83 -0.32
N ILE A 22 -8.88 2.29 0.84
CA ILE A 22 -7.97 1.88 1.92
C ILE A 22 -7.01 0.80 1.43
N GLY A 23 -7.52 -0.23 0.72
CA GLY A 23 -6.70 -1.28 0.12
C GLY A 23 -5.67 -0.71 -0.86
N PHE A 24 -6.08 0.20 -1.73
CA PHE A 24 -5.20 0.86 -2.70
C PHE A 24 -4.07 1.62 -2.01
N VAL A 25 -4.38 2.41 -0.97
CA VAL A 25 -3.39 3.16 -0.20
C VAL A 25 -2.38 2.23 0.48
N ILE A 26 -2.84 1.10 1.07
CA ILE A 26 -1.96 0.11 1.69
C ILE A 26 -1.01 -0.50 0.66
N VAL A 27 -1.52 -0.88 -0.52
CA VAL A 27 -0.69 -1.42 -1.61
C VAL A 27 0.36 -0.39 -2.06
N MET A 28 -0.03 0.87 -2.22
CA MET A 28 0.87 1.98 -2.58
C MET A 28 1.98 2.15 -1.53
N ALA A 29 1.63 2.11 -0.24
CA ALA A 29 2.58 2.25 0.86
C ALA A 29 3.60 1.09 0.86
N ILE A 30 3.13 -0.15 0.69
CA ILE A 30 4.01 -1.33 0.61
C ILE A 30 4.92 -1.23 -0.63
N TYR A 31 4.36 -0.86 -1.78
CA TYR A 31 5.10 -0.70 -3.01
C TYR A 31 6.24 0.32 -2.87
N LEU A 32 5.94 1.51 -2.32
CA LEU A 32 6.95 2.54 -2.05
C LEU A 32 8.02 2.07 -1.07
N PHE A 33 7.62 1.40 0.01
CA PHE A 33 8.58 0.85 0.97
C PHE A 33 9.55 -0.14 0.31
N PHE A 34 9.02 -1.03 -0.53
CA PHE A 34 9.85 -2.01 -1.24
C PHE A 34 10.74 -1.34 -2.29
N PHE A 35 10.21 -0.37 -3.03
CA PHE A 35 10.93 0.42 -4.02
C PHE A 35 12.12 1.17 -3.41
N VAL A 36 11.88 1.92 -2.32
CA VAL A 36 12.92 2.68 -1.61
C VAL A 36 13.99 1.73 -1.04
N ARG A 37 13.58 0.61 -0.42
CA ARG A 37 14.53 -0.38 0.10
C ARG A 37 15.37 -1.02 -1.00
N ARG A 38 14.79 -1.25 -2.18
CA ARG A 38 15.51 -1.78 -3.33
C ARG A 38 16.51 -0.75 -3.88
N HIS A 39 16.10 0.51 -4.00
CA HIS A 39 16.91 1.59 -4.55
C HIS A 39 18.15 1.90 -3.68
N ILE A 40 17.97 2.00 -2.36
CA ILE A 40 19.08 2.24 -1.42
C ILE A 40 20.15 1.14 -1.50
N ARG A 41 19.72 -0.11 -1.73
CA ARG A 41 20.64 -1.26 -1.86
C ARG A 41 21.49 -1.19 -3.13
N GLU A 42 20.93 -0.66 -4.21
CA GLU A 42 21.63 -0.52 -5.49
C GLU A 42 22.59 0.68 -5.48
N ASP A 43 22.24 1.78 -4.81
CA ASP A 43 23.13 2.95 -4.65
C ASP A 43 24.38 2.60 -3.83
N SER A 44 24.22 1.74 -2.82
CA SER A 44 25.35 1.24 -2.01
C SER A 44 26.34 0.40 -2.83
N GLN A 45 25.88 -0.29 -3.88
CA GLN A 45 26.73 -1.11 -4.74
C GLN A 45 27.40 -0.31 -5.86
N LYS A 46 26.73 0.71 -6.41
CA LYS A 46 27.30 1.55 -7.47
C LYS A 46 28.43 2.45 -6.97
N GLN A 47 28.37 2.93 -5.72
CA GLN A 47 29.45 3.75 -5.15
C GLN A 47 30.77 2.98 -4.96
N GLN A 48 30.74 1.65 -4.76
CA GLN A 48 31.94 0.87 -4.50
C GLN A 48 32.74 0.54 -5.79
N ASN A 49 32.09 0.50 -6.94
CA ASN A 49 32.74 0.20 -8.23
C ASN A 49 33.35 1.43 -8.92
N GLN A 50 33.00 2.65 -8.50
CA GLN A 50 33.54 3.88 -9.09
C GLN A 50 34.83 4.38 -8.40
N GLN A 51 35.29 3.66 -7.37
CA GLN A 51 36.54 3.95 -6.63
C GLN A 51 37.70 2.98 -6.94
N ARG A 52 37.56 2.08 -7.95
CA ARG A 52 38.66 1.21 -8.41
C ARG A 52 39.25 1.66 -9.74
#